data_AF-A0A365TE79-F1
#
_entry.id   AF-A0A365TE79-F1
#
_cell.length_a   1.000
_cell.length_b   1.000
_cell.length_c   1.000
_cell.angle_alpha   90.00
_cell.angle_beta   90.00
_cell.angle_gamma   90.00
#
_symmetry.space_group_name_H-M   'P 1'
#
loop_
_entity.id
_entity.type
_entity.pdbx_description
1 polymer ?
#
loop_
_entity_poly.entity_id
_entity_poly.type
_entity_poly.pdbx_seq_one_letter_code
_entity_poly.pdbx_strand_id
1 'polypeptide(L)'
;MRALERFRADDRGIEGLPIRLVIALVVGVASLSVMMNMLSGLNGMSVSELDAKPSPEVVGPGSDQVDITVVDADGEPVADATVVVRGGSATLDEVRTATTGDDGTVTVSVDPELGPNQREGTLQIGVKPPAGSEYTDERENTKILVVED
;
A
#
# COMPACT_ATOMS: atom_id res chain seq x y z
N MET A 1 -28.99 62.60 -8.85
CA MET A 1 -29.95 61.64 -9.46
C MET A 1 -29.57 61.16 -10.87
N ARG A 2 -28.91 61.96 -11.73
CA ARG A 2 -28.58 61.56 -13.13
C ARG A 2 -27.65 60.34 -13.32
N ALA A 3 -26.82 60.00 -12.34
CA ALA A 3 -25.86 58.89 -12.48
C ALA A 3 -26.52 57.50 -12.44
N LEU A 4 -27.53 57.32 -11.58
CA LEU A 4 -28.27 56.05 -11.45
C LEU A 4 -29.15 55.76 -12.67
N GLU A 5 -29.70 56.80 -13.31
CA GLU A 5 -30.43 56.66 -14.57
C GLU A 5 -29.51 56.23 -15.71
N ARG A 6 -28.27 56.76 -15.73
CA ARG A 6 -27.26 56.38 -16.71
C ARG A 6 -26.83 54.91 -16.57
N PHE A 7 -26.72 54.38 -15.35
CA PHE A 7 -26.46 52.95 -15.10
C PHE A 7 -27.63 52.04 -15.50
N ARG A 8 -28.88 52.48 -15.29
CA ARG A 8 -30.07 51.71 -15.68
C ARG A 8 -30.35 51.70 -17.18
N ALA A 9 -29.86 52.70 -17.91
CA ALA A 9 -30.01 52.83 -19.36
C ALA A 9 -28.77 52.35 -20.14
N ASP A 10 -27.77 51.77 -19.45
CA ASP A 10 -26.55 51.26 -20.08
C ASP A 10 -26.64 49.74 -20.31
N ASP A 11 -27.27 49.36 -21.42
CA ASP A 11 -27.44 47.96 -21.84
C ASP A 11 -26.10 47.25 -22.20
N ARG A 12 -25.00 48.01 -22.34
CA ARG A 12 -23.66 47.47 -22.67
C ARG A 12 -23.11 46.56 -21.58
N GLY A 13 -23.61 46.68 -20.35
CA GLY A 13 -23.27 45.78 -19.24
C GLY A 13 -23.83 44.36 -19.42
N ILE A 14 -24.91 44.22 -20.21
CA ILE A 14 -25.61 42.94 -20.46
C ILE A 14 -25.32 42.42 -21.88
N GLU A 15 -25.01 43.30 -22.84
CA GLU A 15 -24.51 42.94 -24.18
C GLU A 15 -23.14 42.24 -24.09
N GLY A 16 -23.17 40.91 -24.05
CA GLY A 16 -21.99 40.07 -23.94
C GLY A 16 -21.90 39.25 -22.65
N LEU A 17 -22.84 39.45 -21.71
CA LEU A 17 -22.98 38.60 -20.53
C LEU A 17 -23.20 37.12 -20.89
N PRO A 18 -24.03 36.76 -21.90
CA PRO A 18 -24.16 35.38 -22.34
C PRO A 18 -22.83 34.79 -22.86
N ILE A 19 -22.08 35.56 -23.65
CA ILE A 19 -20.83 35.10 -24.26
C ILE A 19 -19.73 34.93 -23.19
N ARG A 20 -19.60 35.88 -22.25
CA ARG A 20 -18.63 35.78 -21.16
C ARG A 20 -18.92 34.60 -20.23
N LEU A 21 -20.20 34.31 -19.96
CA LEU A 21 -20.59 33.12 -19.20
C LEU A 21 -20.21 31.82 -19.92
N VAL A 22 -20.46 31.75 -21.23
CA VAL A 22 -20.07 30.57 -22.04
C VAL A 22 -18.55 30.39 -22.05
N ILE A 23 -17.78 31.46 -22.27
CA ILE A 23 -16.31 31.40 -22.25
C ILE A 23 -15.80 30.96 -20.87
N ALA A 24 -16.33 31.55 -19.79
CA ALA A 24 -15.94 31.20 -18.43
C ALA A 24 -16.24 29.73 -18.10
N LEU A 25 -17.42 29.22 -18.52
CA LEU A 25 -17.80 27.83 -18.33
C LEU A 25 -16.89 26.87 -19.11
N VAL A 26 -16.64 27.14 -20.40
CA VAL A 26 -15.82 26.29 -21.26
C VAL A 26 -14.38 26.22 -20.75
N VAL A 27 -13.79 27.37 -20.38
CA VAL A 27 -12.44 27.43 -19.84
C VAL A 27 -12.35 26.70 -18.49
N GLY A 28 -13.36 26.83 -17.63
CA GLY A 28 -13.42 26.13 -16.35
C GLY A 28 -13.51 24.60 -16.50
N VAL A 29 -14.35 24.12 -17.43
CA VAL A 29 -14.46 22.67 -17.70
C VAL A 29 -13.18 22.14 -18.36
N ALA A 30 -12.55 22.91 -19.24
CA ALA A 30 -11.28 22.54 -19.87
C ALA A 30 -10.15 22.42 -18.84
N SER A 31 -10.01 23.40 -17.94
CA SER A 31 -8.98 23.36 -16.90
C SER A 31 -9.22 22.23 -15.89
N LEU A 32 -10.47 21.98 -15.50
CA LEU A 32 -10.82 20.85 -14.63
C LEU A 32 -10.50 19.49 -15.29
N SER A 33 -10.77 19.36 -16.59
CA SER A 33 -10.44 18.14 -17.35
C SER A 33 -8.94 17.89 -17.41
N VAL A 34 -8.13 18.94 -17.61
CA VAL A 34 -6.66 18.83 -17.59
C VAL A 34 -6.18 18.40 -16.20
N MET A 35 -6.70 19.02 -15.13
CA MET A 35 -6.34 18.61 -13.75
C MET A 35 -6.72 17.16 -13.46
N MET A 36 -7.93 16.72 -13.86
CA MET A 36 -8.35 15.32 -13.68
C MET A 36 -7.51 14.35 -14.51
N ASN A 37 -7.09 14.73 -15.72
CA ASN A 37 -6.20 13.91 -16.53
C ASN A 37 -4.81 13.77 -15.90
N MET A 38 -4.27 14.87 -15.35
CA MET A 38 -3.01 14.82 -14.61
C MET A 38 -3.10 13.94 -13.36
N LEU A 39 -4.21 13.99 -12.60
CA LEU A 39 -4.44 13.09 -11.47
C LEU A 39 -4.56 11.63 -11.91
N SER A 40 -5.27 11.37 -13.01
CA SER A 40 -5.43 10.00 -13.53
C SER A 40 -4.13 9.40 -14.06
N GLY A 41 -3.21 10.23 -14.57
CA GLY A 41 -1.89 9.80 -15.03
C GLY A 41 -0.94 9.40 -13.89
N LEU A 42 -1.24 9.77 -12.63
CA LEU A 42 -0.45 9.41 -11.46
C LEU A 42 -0.81 8.01 -10.91
N ASN A 43 -1.98 7.48 -11.24
CA ASN A 43 -2.44 6.17 -10.71
C ASN A 43 -1.61 4.98 -11.22
N GLY A 44 -0.87 5.15 -12.33
CA GLY A 44 0.01 4.11 -12.91
C GLY A 44 1.43 4.07 -12.33
N MET A 45 1.74 4.87 -11.29
CA MET A 45 2.99 4.82 -10.52
C MET A 45 2.74 4.33 -9.09
N SER A 46 1.60 3.69 -8.85
CA SER A 46 1.30 3.07 -7.56
C SER A 46 2.09 1.77 -7.50
N VAL A 47 3.35 1.87 -7.12
CA VAL A 47 4.14 0.70 -6.76
C VAL A 47 3.36 -0.01 -5.66
N SER A 48 2.79 -1.17 -5.99
CA SER A 48 1.95 -1.88 -5.03
C SER A 48 2.88 -2.53 -4.01
N GLU A 49 2.62 -2.23 -2.76
CA GLU A 49 3.44 -2.67 -1.66
C GLU A 49 3.02 -4.07 -1.23
N LEU A 50 4.00 -4.97 -1.10
CA LEU A 50 3.73 -6.30 -0.58
C LEU A 50 3.74 -6.29 0.95
N ASP A 51 2.78 -6.99 1.54
CA ASP A 51 2.71 -7.26 2.97
C ASP A 51 2.63 -8.78 3.21
N ALA A 52 3.32 -9.26 4.24
CA ALA A 52 3.30 -10.65 4.66
C ALA A 52 2.50 -10.82 5.96
N LYS A 53 1.48 -11.67 5.90
CA LYS A 53 0.58 -11.98 7.01
C LYS A 53 0.84 -13.40 7.51
N PRO A 54 1.52 -13.57 8.67
CA PRO A 54 1.70 -14.87 9.27
C PRO A 54 0.44 -15.35 9.99
N SER A 55 0.19 -16.65 9.95
CA SER A 55 -0.85 -17.35 10.67
C SER A 55 -0.29 -18.69 11.18
N PRO A 56 -0.10 -18.86 12.49
CA PRO A 56 -0.39 -17.92 13.58
C PRO A 56 0.61 -16.75 13.67
N GLU A 57 0.17 -15.61 14.22
CA GLU A 57 1.03 -14.45 14.52
C GLU A 57 1.87 -14.64 15.79
N VAL A 58 1.49 -15.60 16.64
CA VAL A 58 2.15 -15.90 17.92
C VAL A 58 2.50 -17.38 17.96
N VAL A 59 3.75 -17.69 18.28
CA VAL A 59 4.27 -19.06 18.41
C VAL A 59 5.03 -19.23 19.72
N GLY A 60 5.20 -20.47 20.16
CA GLY A 60 6.07 -20.80 21.29
C GLY A 60 7.53 -20.95 20.87
N PRO A 61 8.46 -21.12 21.83
CA PRO A 61 9.78 -21.64 21.52
C PRO A 61 9.69 -23.12 21.08
N GLY A 62 10.54 -23.53 20.15
CA GLY A 62 10.54 -24.88 19.57
C GLY A 62 9.96 -24.96 18.15
N SER A 63 9.97 -26.16 17.57
CA SER A 63 9.59 -26.35 16.17
C SER A 63 8.08 -26.17 15.94
N ASP A 64 7.72 -25.18 15.12
CA ASP A 64 6.35 -24.87 14.69
C ASP A 64 6.25 -24.66 13.17
N GLN A 65 5.03 -24.73 12.63
CA GLN A 65 4.72 -24.37 11.24
C GLN A 65 3.90 -23.10 11.21
N VAL A 66 4.33 -22.13 10.40
CA VAL A 66 3.63 -20.85 10.21
C VAL A 66 3.29 -20.70 8.74
N ASP A 67 2.01 -20.47 8.45
CA ASP A 67 1.55 -20.12 7.11
C ASP A 67 1.71 -18.62 6.91
N ILE A 68 2.35 -18.22 5.81
CA ILE A 68 2.60 -16.82 5.48
C ILE A 68 1.91 -16.54 4.15
N THR A 69 0.91 -15.66 4.18
CA THR A 69 0.24 -15.16 2.98
C THR A 69 0.84 -13.83 2.58
N VAL A 70 1.33 -13.72 1.35
CA VAL A 70 1.78 -12.46 0.76
C VAL A 70 0.62 -11.82 0.02
N VAL A 71 0.33 -10.57 0.36
CA VAL A 71 -0.74 -9.79 -0.25
C VAL A 71 -0.24 -8.46 -0.77
N ASP A 72 -0.95 -7.89 -1.74
CA ASP A 72 -0.70 -6.53 -2.23
C ASP A 72 -1.47 -5.46 -1.43
N ALA A 73 -1.41 -4.21 -1.89
CA ALA A 73 -2.08 -3.07 -1.27
C ALA A 73 -3.62 -3.18 -1.26
N ASP A 74 -4.20 -3.92 -2.21
CA ASP A 74 -5.64 -4.19 -2.31
C ASP A 74 -6.05 -5.43 -1.48
N GLY A 75 -5.08 -6.15 -0.93
CA GLY A 75 -5.27 -7.36 -0.14
C GLY A 75 -5.39 -8.62 -0.98
N GLU A 76 -5.05 -8.56 -2.27
CA GLU A 76 -5.06 -9.70 -3.19
C GLU A 76 -3.80 -10.55 -2.99
N PRO A 77 -3.92 -11.88 -2.98
CA PRO A 77 -2.78 -12.78 -2.78
C PRO A 77 -1.80 -12.72 -3.96
N VAL A 78 -0.50 -12.72 -3.67
CA VAL A 78 0.56 -12.64 -4.68
C VAL A 78 1.36 -13.95 -4.73
N ALA A 79 1.25 -14.64 -5.86
CA ALA A 79 2.00 -15.84 -6.17
C ALA A 79 3.47 -15.54 -6.55
N ASP A 80 4.32 -16.55 -6.46
CA ASP A 80 5.75 -16.51 -6.84
C ASP A 80 6.59 -15.46 -6.07
N ALA A 81 6.10 -14.96 -4.94
CA ALA A 81 6.85 -14.10 -4.05
C ALA A 81 7.77 -14.95 -3.16
N THR A 82 9.03 -14.51 -2.99
CA THR A 82 9.97 -15.21 -2.09
C THR A 82 9.87 -14.62 -0.70
N VAL A 83 9.45 -15.42 0.27
CA VAL A 83 9.39 -15.09 1.69
C VAL A 83 10.69 -15.49 2.36
N VAL A 84 11.21 -14.61 3.23
CA VAL A 84 12.43 -14.81 4.01
C VAL A 84 12.09 -14.60 5.48
N VAL A 85 12.25 -15.63 6.30
CA VAL A 85 12.06 -15.57 7.76
C VAL A 85 13.41 -15.63 8.44
N ARG A 86 13.67 -14.68 9.33
CA ARG A 86 14.95 -14.58 10.07
C ARG A 86 14.73 -14.23 11.54
N GLY A 87 15.72 -14.56 12.36
CA GLY A 87 15.75 -14.14 13.77
C GLY A 87 15.70 -12.62 13.91
N GLY A 88 14.85 -12.14 14.81
CA GLY A 88 14.81 -10.74 15.25
C GLY A 88 15.43 -10.63 16.63
N SER A 89 14.60 -10.59 17.67
CA SER A 89 15.03 -10.70 19.07
C SER A 89 14.95 -12.14 19.60
N ALA A 90 14.21 -13.03 18.93
CA ALA A 90 14.33 -14.48 19.11
C ALA A 90 15.41 -15.01 18.16
N THR A 91 16.15 -16.03 18.60
CA THR A 91 17.17 -16.68 17.78
C THR A 91 16.50 -17.70 16.87
N LEU A 92 16.96 -17.79 15.63
CA LEU A 92 16.57 -18.82 14.67
C LEU A 92 17.86 -19.38 14.08
N ASP A 93 18.02 -20.70 14.14
CA ASP A 93 19.26 -21.38 13.73
C ASP A 93 19.71 -21.03 12.30
N GLU A 94 18.74 -20.90 11.40
CA GLU A 94 18.97 -20.62 10.00
C GLU A 94 17.88 -19.71 9.44
N VAL A 95 18.25 -18.83 8.51
CA VAL A 95 17.28 -18.07 7.73
C VAL A 95 16.47 -19.05 6.88
N ARG A 96 15.14 -19.02 7.03
CA ARG A 96 14.23 -19.85 6.23
C ARG A 96 13.75 -19.06 5.02
N THR A 97 13.77 -19.69 3.85
CA THR A 97 13.26 -19.09 2.63
C THR A 97 12.28 -20.04 1.95
N ALA A 98 11.20 -19.48 1.41
CA ALA A 98 10.19 -20.25 0.69
C ALA A 98 9.47 -19.34 -0.31
N THR A 99 8.83 -19.93 -1.32
CA THR A 99 8.12 -19.19 -2.38
C THR A 99 6.63 -19.44 -2.26
N THR A 100 5.81 -18.39 -2.42
CA THR A 100 4.35 -18.49 -2.39
C THR A 100 3.80 -19.29 -3.57
N GLY A 101 2.80 -20.11 -3.29
CA GLY A 101 2.06 -20.87 -4.31
C GLY A 101 1.07 -20.01 -5.09
N ASP A 102 0.26 -20.66 -5.92
CA ASP A 102 -0.78 -20.00 -6.74
C ASP A 102 -1.84 -19.24 -5.90
N ASP A 103 -2.00 -19.61 -4.63
CA ASP A 103 -2.89 -19.01 -3.65
C ASP A 103 -2.21 -17.89 -2.82
N GLY A 104 -0.97 -17.53 -3.16
CA GLY A 104 -0.18 -16.50 -2.47
C GLY A 104 0.26 -16.87 -1.05
N THR A 105 0.13 -18.15 -0.66
CA THR A 105 0.47 -18.64 0.67
C THR A 105 1.68 -19.58 0.62
N VAL A 106 2.46 -19.58 1.69
CA VAL A 106 3.59 -20.50 1.88
C VAL A 106 3.71 -20.93 3.33
N THR A 107 3.92 -22.22 3.56
CA THR A 107 4.17 -22.77 4.91
C THR A 107 5.67 -22.81 5.19
N VAL A 108 6.10 -22.21 6.30
CA VAL A 108 7.50 -22.18 6.74
C VAL A 108 7.62 -22.84 8.11
N SER A 109 8.54 -23.80 8.23
CA SER A 109 8.91 -24.39 9.52
C SER A 109 9.93 -23.50 10.24
N VAL A 110 9.58 -23.05 11.43
CA VAL A 110 10.41 -22.20 12.29
C VAL A 110 10.71 -22.94 13.59
N ASP A 111 11.90 -22.72 14.14
CA ASP A 111 12.30 -23.29 15.43
C ASP A 111 12.98 -22.18 16.26
N PRO A 112 12.19 -21.22 16.78
CA PRO A 112 12.75 -20.10 17.52
C PRO A 112 13.21 -20.50 18.92
N GLU A 113 14.34 -19.93 19.35
CA GLU A 113 14.85 -20.02 20.71
C GLU A 113 14.88 -18.63 21.37
N LEU A 114 14.47 -18.56 22.64
CA LEU A 114 14.56 -17.35 23.46
C LEU A 114 15.87 -17.33 24.27
N GLY A 115 16.46 -16.15 24.40
CA GLY A 115 17.67 -15.97 25.20
C GLY A 115 17.43 -16.14 26.71
N PRO A 116 18.49 -16.30 27.51
CA PRO A 116 18.35 -16.44 28.97
C PRO A 116 17.68 -15.20 29.59
N ASN A 117 16.62 -15.42 30.36
CA ASN A 117 15.77 -14.38 30.97
C ASN A 117 14.91 -13.57 29.98
N GLN A 118 14.68 -14.08 28.78
CA GLN A 118 13.79 -13.48 27.80
C GLN A 118 12.44 -14.22 27.81
N ARG A 119 11.36 -13.51 28.15
CA ARG A 119 9.99 -14.07 28.14
C ARG A 119 9.30 -13.96 26.78
N GLU A 120 9.81 -13.06 25.92
CA GLU A 120 9.25 -12.79 24.59
C GLU A 120 10.36 -12.42 23.59
N GLY A 121 10.16 -12.80 22.34
CA GLY A 121 11.04 -12.48 21.22
C GLY A 121 10.25 -12.32 19.93
N THR A 122 10.92 -11.97 18.84
CA THR A 122 10.27 -11.78 17.54
C THR A 122 11.08 -12.41 16.41
N LEU A 123 10.39 -13.01 15.44
CA LEU A 123 10.94 -13.32 14.12
C LEU A 123 10.53 -12.23 13.12
N GLN A 124 11.44 -11.92 12.20
CA GLN A 124 11.22 -10.95 11.14
C GLN A 124 10.88 -11.68 9.84
N ILE A 125 9.90 -11.16 9.12
CA ILE A 125 9.54 -11.61 7.78
C ILE A 125 9.97 -10.52 6.79
N GLY A 126 10.63 -10.93 5.70
CA GLY A 126 10.90 -10.11 4.54
C GLY A 126 10.33 -10.75 3.29
N VAL A 127 9.92 -9.92 2.33
CA VAL A 127 9.36 -10.40 1.06
C VAL A 127 10.25 -9.94 -0.09
N LYS A 128 10.41 -10.78 -1.10
CA LYS A 128 11.03 -10.40 -2.36
C LYS A 128 10.00 -10.62 -3.45
N PRO A 129 9.59 -9.54 -4.14
CA PRO A 129 8.66 -9.65 -5.26
C PRO A 129 9.14 -10.61 -6.35
N PRO A 130 8.21 -11.21 -7.11
CA PRO A 130 8.56 -11.96 -8.32
C PRO A 130 9.33 -11.07 -9.30
N ALA A 131 10.33 -11.64 -9.97
CA ALA A 131 11.21 -10.90 -10.86
C ALA A 131 10.43 -10.26 -12.03
N GLY A 132 10.65 -8.96 -12.27
CA GLY A 132 9.99 -8.22 -13.35
C GLY A 132 8.56 -7.76 -13.03
N SER A 133 8.14 -7.86 -11.77
CA SER A 133 6.87 -7.28 -11.30
C SER A 133 7.00 -5.80 -10.94
N GLU A 134 5.85 -5.13 -10.80
CA GLU A 134 5.72 -3.73 -10.39
C GLU A 134 5.67 -3.52 -8.87
N TYR A 135 5.92 -4.58 -8.09
CA TYR A 135 5.81 -4.56 -6.64
C TYR A 135 7.10 -4.08 -5.96
N THR A 136 6.97 -3.46 -4.78
CA THR A 136 8.09 -3.14 -3.89
C THR A 136 7.83 -3.63 -2.46
N ASP A 137 8.91 -3.87 -1.72
CA ASP A 137 8.90 -4.24 -0.30
C ASP A 137 9.71 -3.18 0.47
N GLU A 138 9.06 -2.06 0.80
CA GLU A 138 9.68 -0.91 1.50
C GLU A 138 9.22 -0.77 2.96
N ARG A 139 8.08 -1.36 3.35
CA ARG A 139 7.63 -1.39 4.75
C ARG A 139 8.05 -2.66 5.49
N GLU A 140 8.12 -2.51 6.81
CA GLU A 140 8.28 -3.66 7.69
C GLU A 140 7.00 -4.50 7.70
N ASN A 141 7.13 -5.77 7.31
CA ASN A 141 6.08 -6.78 7.41
C ASN A 141 5.75 -7.11 8.88
N THR A 142 4.59 -7.71 9.10
CA THR A 142 4.17 -8.20 10.42
C THR A 142 5.20 -9.17 11.00
N LYS A 143 5.60 -8.95 12.26
CA LYS A 143 6.57 -9.79 12.97
C LYS A 143 5.83 -10.93 13.66
N ILE A 144 6.43 -12.11 13.68
CA ILE A 144 5.91 -13.24 14.46
C ILE A 144 6.40 -13.07 15.89
N LEU A 145 5.48 -13.04 16.85
CA LEU A 145 5.80 -12.96 18.27
C LEU A 145 6.08 -14.36 18.81
N VAL A 146 7.19 -14.51 19.52
CA VAL A 146 7.56 -15.73 20.22
C VAL A 146 7.36 -15.49 21.71
N VAL A 147 6.54 -16.29 22.37
CA VAL A 147 6.26 -16.16 23.82
C VAL A 147 6.57 -17.45 24.56
N GLU A 148 7.19 -17.35 25.73
CA GLU A 148 7.33 -18.46 26.67
C GLU A 148 6.00 -18.66 27.41
N ASP A 149 5.48 -19.89 27.44
CA ASP A 149 4.27 -20.27 28.19
C ASP A 149 4.47 -20.28 29.72
#